data_AF-A0A9E5JWD9-F1
#
_entry.id   AF-A0A9E5JWD9-F1
#
_cell.length_a   1.000
_cell.length_b   1.000
_cell.length_c   1.000
_cell.angle_alpha   90.00
_cell.angle_beta   90.00
_cell.angle_gamma   90.00
#
_symmetry.space_group_name_H-M   'P 1'
#
loop_
_entity.id
_entity.type
_entity.pdbx_description
1 polymer ?
#
loop_
_entity_poly.entity_id
_entity_poly.type
_entity_poly.pdbx_seq_one_letter_code
_entity_poly.pdbx_strand_id
1 'polypeptide(L)'
;MKVARTSSFQRTHLFQTLRSPRKASAFSLTEVVLAMGVAAIAFTSILGLFPLGLSISKESYEETQAALLAQTIMCDLRDQLTGTSIVNGRLLQVGELNSPVAWNIQGNYVNIDTSETRDNPITCYVAYNMKSRPDKTFQETALRPFTNVIATNEPDWYITGITNGTAFALAKIAVRATFRLDTDTGNPQRVDIAVETPANLPVAKRKQFLFTGGVAP
;
A
#
# COMPACT_ATOMS: atom_id res chain seq x y z
N MET A 1 -84.35 -45.33 68.95
CA MET A 1 -84.44 -43.88 68.72
C MET A 1 -83.52 -43.55 67.55
N LYS A 2 -84.11 -42.96 66.51
CA LYS A 2 -83.55 -42.57 65.20
C LYS A 2 -82.62 -41.37 65.38
N VAL A 3 -81.60 -41.20 64.52
CA VAL A 3 -81.34 -39.98 63.70
C VAL A 3 -80.09 -40.19 62.85
N ALA A 4 -80.23 -39.83 61.58
CA ALA A 4 -79.28 -39.92 60.47
C ALA A 4 -78.40 -38.67 60.32
N ARG A 5 -77.33 -38.76 59.51
CA ARG A 5 -76.93 -37.87 58.38
C ARG A 5 -75.60 -38.37 57.79
N THR A 6 -75.51 -38.80 56.52
CA THR A 6 -75.31 -38.08 55.24
C THR A 6 -74.06 -37.19 55.12
N SER A 7 -73.43 -37.30 53.93
CA SER A 7 -72.47 -36.40 53.26
C SER A 7 -70.99 -36.62 53.60
N SER A 8 -69.98 -36.46 52.73
CA SER A 8 -69.83 -36.21 51.28
C SER A 8 -68.32 -36.04 51.01
N PHE A 9 -67.89 -36.01 49.74
CA PHE A 9 -66.65 -35.38 49.25
C PHE A 9 -65.34 -36.19 49.51
N GLN A 10 -64.42 -36.42 48.56
CA GLN A 10 -64.02 -35.67 47.37
C GLN A 10 -63.71 -36.60 46.17
N ARG A 11 -64.25 -36.26 45.00
CA ARG A 11 -63.76 -36.72 43.69
C ARG A 11 -62.43 -36.01 43.40
N THR A 12 -61.38 -36.79 43.17
CA THR A 12 -60.11 -36.34 42.59
C THR A 12 -60.34 -35.82 41.17
N HIS A 13 -60.32 -34.49 41.02
CA HIS A 13 -60.25 -33.82 39.72
C HIS A 13 -58.84 -33.98 39.12
N LEU A 14 -58.59 -35.13 38.49
CA LEU A 14 -57.53 -35.25 37.49
C LEU A 14 -57.99 -34.58 36.19
N PHE A 15 -58.08 -33.25 36.20
CA PHE A 15 -58.05 -32.48 34.96
C PHE A 15 -56.59 -32.34 34.53
N GLN A 16 -56.06 -33.45 34.02
CA GLN A 16 -54.87 -33.47 33.21
C GLN A 16 -55.22 -32.68 31.95
N THR A 17 -54.79 -31.42 31.90
CA THR A 17 -54.88 -30.58 30.71
C THR A 17 -54.15 -31.28 29.59
N LEU A 18 -54.89 -31.98 28.73
CA LEU A 18 -54.40 -32.57 27.50
C LEU A 18 -53.88 -31.42 26.64
N ARG A 19 -52.57 -31.17 26.73
CA ARG A 19 -51.86 -30.33 25.76
C ARG A 19 -52.08 -31.00 24.42
N SER A 20 -52.93 -30.41 23.59
CA SER A 20 -53.10 -30.78 22.20
C SER A 20 -51.70 -30.91 21.58
N PRO A 21 -51.37 -32.06 20.95
CA PRO A 21 -50.10 -32.18 20.26
C PRO A 21 -50.08 -31.06 19.22
N ARG A 22 -49.21 -30.07 19.42
CA ARG A 22 -48.99 -29.02 18.44
C ARG A 22 -48.63 -29.75 17.16
N LYS A 23 -49.51 -29.72 16.16
CA LYS A 23 -49.22 -30.23 14.82
C LYS A 23 -47.88 -29.60 14.44
N ALA A 24 -46.87 -30.42 14.22
CA ALA A 24 -45.59 -29.96 13.73
C ALA A 24 -45.89 -29.22 12.43
N SER A 25 -45.82 -27.89 12.46
CA SER A 25 -46.10 -27.04 11.32
C SER A 25 -44.94 -27.23 10.37
N ALA A 26 -45.12 -28.08 9.35
CA ALA A 26 -44.21 -28.13 8.23
C ALA A 26 -44.26 -26.78 7.49
N PHE A 27 -43.10 -26.30 7.04
CA PHE A 27 -43.02 -25.08 6.24
C PHE A 27 -43.86 -25.22 4.98
N SER A 28 -44.60 -24.16 4.62
CA SER A 28 -45.33 -24.13 3.35
C SER A 28 -44.34 -24.15 2.19
N LEU A 29 -44.68 -24.83 1.09
CA LEU A 29 -43.85 -24.84 -0.12
C LEU A 29 -43.56 -23.41 -0.61
N THR A 30 -44.55 -22.52 -0.51
CA THR A 30 -44.38 -21.09 -0.88
C THR A 30 -43.37 -20.36 0.01
N GLU A 31 -43.31 -20.69 1.29
CA GLU A 31 -42.36 -20.11 2.25
C GLU A 31 -40.94 -20.56 1.95
N VAL A 32 -40.75 -21.84 1.63
CA VAL A 32 -39.44 -22.38 1.24
C VAL A 32 -38.95 -21.77 -0.08
N VAL A 33 -39.83 -21.64 -1.07
CA VAL A 33 -39.48 -21.03 -2.38
C VAL A 33 -39.13 -19.54 -2.19
N LEU A 34 -39.88 -18.81 -1.37
CA LEU A 34 -39.59 -17.41 -1.07
C LEU A 34 -38.25 -17.27 -0.32
N ALA A 35 -37.98 -18.14 0.64
CA ALA A 35 -36.70 -18.18 1.34
C ALA A 35 -35.52 -18.49 0.40
N MET A 36 -35.68 -19.45 -0.52
CA MET A 36 -34.68 -19.75 -1.54
C MET A 36 -34.44 -18.57 -2.49
N GLY A 37 -35.50 -17.86 -2.90
CA GLY A 37 -35.38 -16.67 -3.74
C GLY A 37 -34.59 -15.55 -3.06
N VAL A 38 -34.90 -15.26 -1.78
CA VAL A 38 -34.17 -14.25 -1.00
C VAL A 38 -32.71 -14.68 -0.78
N ALA A 39 -32.46 -15.94 -0.45
CA ALA A 39 -31.11 -16.47 -0.26
C ALA A 39 -30.28 -16.37 -1.55
N ALA A 40 -30.87 -16.67 -2.72
CA ALA A 40 -30.19 -16.54 -4.01
C ALA A 40 -29.75 -15.10 -4.27
N ILE A 41 -30.63 -14.11 -4.10
CA ILE A 41 -30.31 -12.69 -4.29
C ILE A 41 -29.19 -12.24 -3.33
N ALA A 42 -29.25 -12.68 -2.07
CA ALA A 42 -28.23 -12.35 -1.08
C ALA A 42 -26.86 -12.93 -1.47
N PHE A 43 -26.78 -14.20 -1.88
CA PHE A 43 -25.53 -14.80 -2.31
C PHE A 43 -24.97 -14.17 -3.58
N THR A 44 -25.81 -13.86 -4.57
CA THR A 44 -25.37 -13.13 -5.78
C THR A 44 -24.79 -11.77 -5.41
N SER A 45 -25.40 -11.06 -4.46
CA SER A 45 -24.91 -9.75 -4.01
C SER A 45 -23.54 -9.86 -3.33
N ILE A 46 -23.34 -10.86 -2.45
CA ILE A 46 -22.06 -11.09 -1.78
C ILE A 46 -20.97 -11.48 -2.80
N LEU A 47 -21.29 -12.35 -3.75
CA LEU A 47 -20.35 -12.77 -4.78
C LEU A 47 -19.94 -11.61 -5.69
N GLY A 48 -20.88 -10.71 -6.01
CA GLY A 48 -20.60 -9.51 -6.79
C GLY A 48 -19.67 -8.51 -6.09
N LEU A 49 -19.58 -8.55 -4.75
CA LEU A 49 -18.70 -7.67 -3.98
C LEU A 49 -17.25 -8.16 -3.91
N PHE A 50 -16.97 -9.45 -4.20
CA PHE A 50 -15.61 -9.97 -4.11
C PHE A 50 -14.61 -9.28 -5.06
N PRO A 51 -14.89 -9.10 -6.36
CA PRO A 51 -13.97 -8.41 -7.25
C PRO A 51 -13.71 -6.96 -6.82
N LEU A 52 -14.73 -6.28 -6.31
CA LEU A 52 -14.60 -4.92 -5.78
C LEU A 52 -13.66 -4.89 -4.56
N GLY A 53 -13.87 -5.77 -3.59
CA GLY A 53 -13.01 -5.89 -2.43
C GLY A 53 -11.55 -6.19 -2.79
N LEU A 54 -11.32 -7.08 -3.77
CA LEU A 54 -9.97 -7.39 -4.24
C LEU A 54 -9.29 -6.19 -4.90
N SER A 55 -10.03 -5.40 -5.69
CA SER A 55 -9.50 -4.21 -6.35
C SER A 55 -9.09 -3.12 -5.34
N ILE A 56 -9.90 -2.90 -4.30
CA ILE A 56 -9.62 -1.95 -3.23
C ILE A 56 -8.40 -2.40 -2.41
N SER A 57 -8.34 -3.68 -2.05
CA SER A 57 -7.19 -4.23 -1.34
C SER A 57 -5.90 -4.04 -2.15
N LYS A 58 -5.91 -4.36 -3.45
CA LYS A 58 -4.75 -4.17 -4.34
C LYS A 58 -4.32 -2.70 -4.38
N GLU A 59 -5.26 -1.78 -4.54
CA GLU A 59 -4.96 -0.35 -4.56
C GLU A 59 -4.35 0.14 -3.24
N SER A 60 -4.89 -0.29 -2.10
CA SER A 60 -4.34 0.04 -0.79
C SER A 60 -2.91 -0.49 -0.60
N TYR A 61 -2.61 -1.68 -1.13
CA TYR A 61 -1.24 -2.22 -1.12
C TYR A 61 -0.29 -1.38 -1.97
N GLU A 62 -0.69 -1.00 -3.19
CA GLU A 62 0.12 -0.17 -4.09
C GLU A 62 0.41 1.20 -3.49
N GLU A 63 -0.60 1.85 -2.89
CA GLU A 63 -0.46 3.15 -2.22
C GLU A 63 0.49 3.08 -1.02
N THR A 64 0.33 2.06 -0.17
CA THR A 64 1.21 1.85 0.99
C THR A 64 2.66 1.63 0.57
N GLN A 65 2.88 0.84 -0.48
CA GLN A 65 4.22 0.59 -1.00
C GLN A 65 4.84 1.84 -1.63
N ALA A 66 4.06 2.62 -2.38
CA ALA A 66 4.51 3.89 -2.93
C ALA A 66 4.91 4.88 -1.82
N ALA A 67 4.13 4.97 -0.75
CA ALA A 67 4.44 5.81 0.41
C ALA A 67 5.73 5.37 1.11
N LEU A 68 5.94 4.06 1.33
CA LEU A 68 7.17 3.53 1.93
C LEU A 68 8.41 3.78 1.06
N LEU A 69 8.27 3.66 -0.27
CA LEU A 69 9.34 3.99 -1.21
C LEU A 69 9.68 5.48 -1.16
N ALA A 70 8.67 6.36 -1.21
CA ALA A 70 8.87 7.79 -1.13
C ALA A 70 9.50 8.23 0.20
N GLN A 71 9.10 7.60 1.32
CA GLN A 71 9.70 7.85 2.62
C GLN A 71 11.18 7.43 2.65
N THR A 72 11.53 6.26 2.12
CA THR A 72 12.92 5.81 2.02
C THR A 72 13.76 6.80 1.20
N ILE A 73 13.28 7.19 0.01
CA ILE A 73 13.95 8.19 -0.83
C ILE A 73 14.13 9.52 -0.07
N MET A 74 13.09 10.00 0.61
CA MET A 74 13.15 11.24 1.37
C MET A 74 14.14 11.15 2.53
N CYS A 75 14.24 10.00 3.20
CA CYS A 75 15.25 9.75 4.23
C CYS A 75 16.67 9.79 3.63
N ASP A 76 16.91 9.12 2.50
CA ASP A 76 18.21 9.14 1.82
C ASP A 76 18.63 10.58 1.46
N LEU A 77 17.70 11.38 0.93
CA LEU A 77 17.96 12.77 0.58
C LEU A 77 18.18 13.68 1.79
N ARG A 78 17.66 13.31 2.98
CA ARG A 78 17.87 14.05 4.23
C ARG A 78 19.17 13.67 4.92
N ASP A 79 19.62 12.43 4.77
CA ASP A 79 20.87 11.96 5.34
C ASP A 79 22.05 12.56 4.56
N GLN A 80 22.42 13.79 4.94
CA GLN A 80 23.74 14.31 4.63
C GLN A 80 24.74 13.57 5.49
N LEU A 81 25.42 12.60 4.89
CA LEU A 81 26.54 11.92 5.52
C LEU A 81 27.60 12.95 5.92
N THR A 82 27.61 13.28 7.21
CA THR A 82 28.58 14.16 7.85
C THR A 82 29.93 13.46 7.78
N GLY A 83 30.74 13.78 6.77
CA GLY A 83 32.03 13.13 6.50
C GLY A 83 32.32 12.86 5.02
N THR A 84 31.36 13.05 4.11
CA THR A 84 31.61 12.96 2.66
C THR A 84 31.91 14.36 2.10
N SER A 85 33.02 14.55 1.39
CA SER A 85 33.45 15.84 0.78
C SER A 85 32.58 16.30 -0.41
N ILE A 86 31.29 15.96 -0.43
CA ILE A 86 30.37 16.46 -1.45
C ILE A 86 29.84 17.80 -0.96
N VAL A 87 30.36 18.87 -1.55
CA VAL A 87 30.11 20.24 -1.07
C VAL A 87 28.73 20.77 -1.49
N ASN A 88 28.09 20.17 -2.50
CA ASN A 88 26.93 20.78 -3.19
C ASN A 88 25.79 19.82 -3.56
N GLY A 89 25.65 18.66 -2.90
CA GLY A 89 24.77 17.61 -3.41
C GLY A 89 23.97 16.85 -2.37
N ARG A 90 22.99 16.09 -2.84
CA ARG A 90 22.25 15.10 -2.04
C ARG A 90 22.58 13.70 -2.52
N LEU A 91 22.73 12.78 -1.58
CA LEU A 91 23.02 11.39 -1.90
C LEU A 91 21.72 10.61 -1.98
N LEU A 92 21.53 9.89 -3.08
CA LEU A 92 20.47 8.92 -3.22
C LEU A 92 21.08 7.53 -3.28
N GLN A 93 20.66 6.62 -2.40
CA GLN A 93 21.16 5.26 -2.47
C GLN A 93 20.59 4.57 -3.72
N VAL A 94 21.46 4.03 -4.57
CA VAL A 94 21.09 3.33 -5.81
C VAL A 94 21.70 1.94 -5.96
N GLY A 95 22.65 1.57 -5.10
CA GLY A 95 23.31 0.26 -5.15
C GLY A 95 23.08 -0.61 -3.91
N GLU A 96 23.76 -1.75 -3.91
CA GLU A 96 23.46 -2.87 -3.03
C GLU A 96 24.07 -2.72 -1.62
N LEU A 97 25.09 -1.86 -1.47
CA LEU A 97 25.82 -1.64 -0.22
C LEU A 97 25.59 -0.21 0.31
N ASN A 98 25.26 -0.10 1.60
CA ASN A 98 25.22 1.18 2.31
C ASN A 98 26.64 1.56 2.80
N SER A 99 27.55 1.87 1.88
CA SER A 99 28.93 2.25 2.19
C SER A 99 29.31 3.56 1.48
N PRO A 100 29.26 4.70 2.18
CA PRO A 100 29.51 6.02 1.59
C PRO A 100 31.01 6.39 1.64
N VAL A 101 31.89 5.47 1.20
CA VAL A 101 33.32 5.79 1.09
C VAL A 101 33.55 6.58 -0.21
N ALA A 102 34.27 7.70 -0.12
CA ALA A 102 34.45 8.68 -1.21
C ALA A 102 34.89 8.12 -2.58
N TRP A 103 35.52 6.93 -2.61
CA TRP A 103 35.97 6.27 -3.83
C TRP A 103 34.95 5.30 -4.45
N ASN A 104 33.83 5.02 -3.76
CA ASN A 104 32.79 4.06 -4.18
C ASN A 104 31.38 4.70 -4.26
N ILE A 105 31.31 6.04 -4.28
CA ILE A 105 30.07 6.79 -4.51
C ILE A 105 29.45 6.31 -5.83
N GLN A 106 30.25 6.19 -6.89
CA GLN A 106 29.79 5.89 -8.26
C GLN A 106 29.03 4.56 -8.45
N GLY A 107 29.12 3.61 -7.51
CA GLY A 107 28.41 2.32 -7.61
C GLY A 107 27.17 2.20 -6.72
N ASN A 108 27.15 2.88 -5.57
CA ASN A 108 26.10 2.71 -4.57
C ASN A 108 25.25 3.95 -4.32
N TYR A 109 25.74 5.12 -4.71
CA TYR A 109 25.09 6.39 -4.47
C TYR A 109 25.09 7.26 -5.73
N VAL A 110 23.97 7.92 -5.98
CA VAL A 110 23.89 8.98 -6.98
C VAL A 110 23.97 10.30 -6.25
N ASN A 111 24.92 11.14 -6.68
CA ASN A 111 24.97 12.52 -6.25
C ASN A 111 24.02 13.34 -7.11
N ILE A 112 22.94 13.83 -6.50
CA ILE A 112 22.09 14.85 -7.07
C ILE A 112 22.77 16.19 -6.75
N ASP A 113 23.57 16.69 -7.69
CA ASP A 113 24.18 18.01 -7.57
C ASP A 113 23.06 19.04 -7.48
N THR A 114 23.04 19.84 -6.41
CA THR A 114 21.98 20.83 -6.18
C THR A 114 22.40 22.26 -6.48
N SER A 115 23.65 22.46 -6.91
CA SER A 115 24.20 23.79 -7.23
C SER A 115 23.47 24.49 -8.37
N GLU A 116 22.85 23.73 -9.29
CA GLU A 116 22.16 24.24 -10.48
C GLU A 116 20.62 24.35 -10.33
N THR A 117 20.05 24.03 -9.16
CA THR A 117 18.58 23.97 -8.93
C THR A 117 17.83 25.31 -8.98
N ARG A 118 18.50 26.40 -9.40
CA ARG A 118 17.99 27.78 -9.36
C ARG A 118 16.71 27.96 -10.17
N ASP A 119 16.72 27.51 -11.42
CA ASP A 119 15.64 27.79 -12.37
C ASP A 119 14.96 26.49 -12.86
N ASN A 120 15.70 25.37 -12.85
CA ASN A 120 15.22 24.08 -13.30
C ASN A 120 15.29 23.03 -12.18
N PRO A 121 14.23 22.23 -12.01
CA PRO A 121 14.29 21.11 -11.09
C PRO A 121 15.26 20.07 -11.64
N ILE A 122 16.06 19.49 -10.76
CA ILE A 122 16.94 18.38 -11.14
C ILE A 122 16.15 17.10 -10.96
N THR A 123 15.99 16.38 -12.06
CA THR A 123 15.18 15.16 -12.12
C THR A 123 16.07 13.92 -12.16
N CYS A 124 15.86 13.03 -11.20
CA CYS A 124 16.44 11.70 -11.16
C CYS A 124 15.33 10.67 -11.37
N TYR A 125 15.57 9.73 -12.27
CA TYR A 125 14.70 8.59 -12.53
C TYR A 125 15.34 7.35 -11.94
N VAL A 126 14.59 6.60 -11.14
CA VAL A 126 15.07 5.37 -10.49
C VAL A 126 14.06 4.26 -10.68
N ALA A 127 14.53 3.06 -11.00
CA ALA A 127 13.69 1.87 -11.04
C ALA A 127 14.02 0.95 -9.86
N TYR A 128 12.97 0.43 -9.24
CA TYR A 128 13.04 -0.45 -8.08
C TYR A 128 12.65 -1.88 -8.46
N ASN A 129 13.35 -2.85 -7.88
CA ASN A 129 13.08 -4.28 -8.00
C ASN A 129 13.05 -4.91 -6.60
N MET A 130 12.24 -5.94 -6.41
CA MET A 130 12.33 -6.81 -5.24
C MET A 130 13.53 -7.74 -5.42
N LYS A 131 14.64 -7.43 -4.76
CA LYS A 131 15.84 -8.27 -4.74
C LYS A 131 16.05 -8.88 -3.36
N SER A 132 16.57 -10.11 -3.33
CA SER A 132 17.12 -10.69 -2.11
C SER A 132 18.34 -9.92 -1.66
N ARG A 133 18.50 -9.75 -0.34
CA ARG A 133 19.75 -9.29 0.26
C ARG A 133 20.87 -10.31 0.00
N PRO A 134 22.00 -9.94 -0.61
CA PRO A 134 23.08 -10.89 -0.93
C PRO A 134 23.94 -11.33 0.27
N ASP A 135 23.85 -10.64 1.41
CA ASP A 135 24.68 -10.81 2.61
C ASP A 135 24.01 -11.65 3.73
N LYS A 136 22.82 -12.21 3.50
CA LYS A 136 22.09 -13.00 4.51
C LYS A 136 21.63 -14.35 3.94
N THR A 137 21.88 -15.41 4.73
CA THR A 137 21.50 -16.80 4.43
C THR A 137 19.97 -17.00 4.41
N PHE A 138 19.22 -16.10 5.05
CA PHE A 138 17.78 -15.96 4.91
C PHE A 138 17.51 -14.76 4.02
N GLN A 139 17.02 -15.04 2.82
CA GLN A 139 16.81 -14.06 1.74
C GLN A 139 15.62 -13.16 2.03
N GLU A 140 15.80 -12.17 2.90
CA GLU A 140 14.87 -11.06 2.99
C GLU A 140 14.83 -10.35 1.63
N THR A 141 13.66 -10.35 1.00
CA THR A 141 13.42 -9.60 -0.23
C THR A 141 13.07 -8.17 0.15
N ALA A 142 13.84 -7.22 -0.38
CA ALA A 142 13.61 -5.81 -0.17
C ALA A 142 13.46 -5.11 -1.52
N LEU A 143 12.65 -4.06 -1.57
CA LEU A 143 12.63 -3.16 -2.71
C LEU A 143 13.95 -2.41 -2.74
N ARG A 144 14.69 -2.59 -3.83
CA ARG A 144 16.00 -1.98 -4.03
C ARG A 144 16.06 -1.31 -5.40
N PRO A 145 16.71 -0.15 -5.49
CA PRO A 145 17.04 0.44 -6.77
C PRO A 145 17.95 -0.51 -7.56
N PHE A 146 17.76 -0.58 -8.88
CA PHE A 146 18.62 -1.40 -9.75
C PHE A 146 19.11 -0.66 -11.00
N THR A 147 18.39 0.37 -11.43
CA THR A 147 18.85 1.29 -12.47
C THR A 147 18.40 2.70 -12.10
N ASN A 148 19.21 3.67 -12.49
CA ASN A 148 19.00 5.08 -12.21
C ASN A 148 19.61 5.92 -13.33
N VAL A 149 19.02 7.09 -13.58
CA VAL A 149 19.52 8.09 -14.53
C VAL A 149 19.17 9.47 -14.00
N ILE A 150 20.14 10.39 -13.92
CA ILE A 150 19.87 11.83 -13.81
C ILE A 150 19.78 12.37 -15.24
N ALA A 151 18.62 12.90 -15.61
CA ALA A 151 18.39 13.45 -16.93
C ALA A 151 17.31 14.53 -16.89
N THR A 152 17.40 15.50 -17.79
CA THR A 152 16.36 16.52 -18.01
C THR A 152 15.14 15.95 -18.72
N ASN A 153 15.34 14.91 -19.54
CA ASN A 153 14.29 14.20 -20.25
C ASN A 153 14.04 12.82 -19.63
N GLU A 154 12.82 12.31 -19.80
CA GLU A 154 12.44 10.98 -19.33
C GLU A 154 13.19 9.91 -20.15
N PRO A 155 13.88 8.95 -19.50
CA PRO A 155 14.58 7.90 -20.24
C PRO A 155 13.61 6.89 -20.85
N ASP A 156 14.00 6.25 -21.96
CA ASP A 156 13.12 5.34 -22.71
C ASP A 156 12.50 4.23 -21.85
N TRP A 157 13.28 3.65 -20.93
CA TRP A 157 12.81 2.63 -20.00
C TRP A 157 11.77 3.16 -19.00
N TYR A 158 11.80 4.45 -18.68
CA TYR A 158 10.79 5.10 -17.86
C TYR A 158 9.51 5.32 -18.66
N ILE A 159 9.59 5.75 -19.93
CA ILE A 159 8.40 6.02 -20.75
C ILE A 159 7.68 4.73 -21.14
N THR A 160 8.44 3.76 -21.66
CA THR A 160 7.90 2.52 -22.23
C THR A 160 7.62 1.44 -21.18
N GLY A 161 8.30 1.51 -20.03
CA GLY A 161 8.26 0.48 -19.00
C GLY A 161 9.33 -0.57 -19.20
N ILE A 162 9.63 -1.27 -18.12
CA ILE A 162 10.71 -2.27 -18.10
C ILE A 162 10.12 -3.65 -18.39
N THR A 163 10.35 -4.11 -19.62
CA THR A 163 9.73 -5.32 -20.19
C THR A 163 10.25 -6.64 -19.63
N ASN A 164 11.41 -6.63 -18.97
CA ASN A 164 12.01 -7.85 -18.39
C ASN A 164 11.29 -8.35 -17.14
N GLY A 165 10.20 -7.70 -16.70
CA GLY A 165 9.41 -8.10 -15.52
C GLY A 165 10.17 -7.96 -14.20
N THR A 166 11.38 -7.41 -14.22
CA THR A 166 12.22 -7.22 -13.05
C THR A 166 11.88 -5.95 -12.30
N ALA A 167 11.29 -4.94 -12.94
CA ALA A 167 10.95 -3.71 -12.24
C ALA A 167 9.59 -3.85 -11.55
N PHE A 168 9.56 -3.49 -10.28
CA PHE A 168 8.35 -3.39 -9.47
C PHE A 168 7.70 -2.01 -9.61
N ALA A 169 8.48 -0.96 -9.31
CA ALA A 169 8.05 0.43 -9.32
C ALA A 169 9.10 1.33 -9.99
N LEU A 170 8.67 2.46 -10.54
CA LEU A 170 9.53 3.51 -11.07
C LEU A 170 9.32 4.76 -10.22
N ALA A 171 10.37 5.53 -9.99
CA ALA A 171 10.31 6.78 -9.27
C ALA A 171 10.93 7.90 -10.10
N LYS A 172 10.26 9.04 -10.14
CA LYS A 172 10.76 10.32 -10.64
C LYS A 172 10.91 11.25 -9.45
N ILE A 173 12.14 11.63 -9.17
CA ILE A 173 12.52 12.48 -8.04
C ILE A 173 12.93 13.82 -8.62
N ALA A 174 12.20 14.88 -8.28
CA ALA A 174 12.49 16.24 -8.69
C ALA A 174 12.90 17.06 -7.47
N VAL A 175 14.13 17.58 -7.50
CA VAL A 175 14.66 18.45 -6.43
C VAL A 175 14.71 19.88 -6.95
N ARG A 176 14.15 20.83 -6.18
CA ARG A 176 14.13 22.26 -6.51
C ARG A 176 14.40 23.09 -5.26
N ALA A 177 15.19 24.17 -5.38
CA ALA A 177 15.32 25.15 -4.31
C ALA A 177 13.98 25.88 -4.08
N THR A 178 13.53 26.04 -2.83
CA THR A 178 12.28 26.77 -2.53
C THR A 178 12.47 28.27 -2.52
N PHE A 179 13.59 28.75 -1.99
CA PHE A 179 14.04 30.13 -2.03
C PHE A 179 15.54 30.19 -1.72
N ARG A 180 16.22 31.27 -2.12
CA ARG A 180 17.66 31.47 -1.93
C ARG A 180 17.90 32.59 -0.93
N LEU A 181 18.66 32.33 0.13
CA LEU A 181 19.13 33.36 1.06
C LEU A 181 20.47 33.96 0.62
N ASP A 182 21.37 33.17 0.00
CA ASP A 182 22.57 33.66 -0.71
C ASP A 182 23.22 32.55 -1.56
N THR A 183 24.45 32.75 -2.09
CA THR A 183 25.13 31.84 -3.02
C THR A 183 25.41 30.42 -2.51
N ASP A 184 25.24 30.15 -1.22
CA ASP A 184 25.61 28.89 -0.58
C ASP A 184 24.61 27.74 -0.76
N THR A 185 25.16 26.53 -0.61
CA THR A 185 24.52 25.22 -0.77
C THR A 185 23.65 24.76 0.38
N GLY A 186 23.44 25.64 1.37
CA GLY A 186 22.53 25.44 2.49
C GLY A 186 21.16 26.10 2.29
N ASN A 187 20.57 26.01 1.10
CA ASN A 187 19.18 26.45 0.90
C ASN A 187 18.22 25.30 1.16
N PRO A 188 17.07 25.54 1.83
CA PRO A 188 16.03 24.54 1.94
C PRO A 188 15.54 24.12 0.55
N GLN A 189 15.37 22.82 0.37
CA GLN A 189 14.97 22.25 -0.91
C GLN A 189 13.59 21.62 -0.79
N ARG A 190 12.78 21.81 -1.82
CA ARG A 190 11.56 21.05 -2.04
C ARG A 190 11.92 19.84 -2.90
N VAL A 191 11.47 18.68 -2.44
CA VAL A 191 11.59 17.43 -3.15
C VAL A 191 10.19 16.94 -3.49
N ASP A 192 9.94 16.77 -4.77
CA ASP A 192 8.73 16.13 -5.29
C ASP A 192 9.12 14.72 -5.77
N ILE A 193 8.46 13.69 -5.23
CA ILE A 193 8.70 12.28 -5.56
C ILE A 193 7.42 11.74 -6.18
N ALA A 194 7.48 11.37 -7.44
CA ALA A 194 6.41 10.64 -8.11
C ALA A 194 6.79 9.16 -8.19
N VAL A 195 6.01 8.29 -7.56
CA VAL A 195 6.16 6.83 -7.67
C VAL A 195 5.10 6.29 -8.62
N GLU A 196 5.50 5.50 -9.59
CA GLU A 196 4.65 4.94 -10.62
C GLU A 196 4.64 3.41 -10.58
N THR A 197 3.44 2.83 -10.60
CA THR A 197 3.21 1.38 -10.62
C THR A 197 2.10 1.01 -11.61
N PRO A 198 2.15 -0.19 -12.21
CA PRO A 198 3.29 -1.10 -12.25
C PRO A 198 4.34 -0.65 -13.27
N ALA A 199 5.61 -0.96 -13.00
CA ALA A 199 6.76 -0.49 -13.81
C ALA A 199 6.87 -1.10 -15.22
N ASN A 200 6.14 -2.17 -15.51
CA ASN A 200 6.19 -2.90 -16.78
C ASN A 200 5.24 -2.35 -17.86
N LEU A 201 4.34 -1.42 -17.50
CA LEU A 201 3.43 -0.78 -18.44
C LEU A 201 4.03 0.54 -18.95
N PRO A 202 3.56 1.08 -20.08
CA PRO A 202 3.90 2.44 -20.50
C PRO A 202 3.33 3.49 -19.53
N VAL A 203 3.97 4.67 -19.44
CA VAL A 203 3.62 5.76 -18.50
C VAL A 203 2.13 6.11 -18.51
N ALA A 204 1.48 6.12 -19.69
CA ALA A 204 0.06 6.44 -19.85
C ALA A 204 -0.91 5.46 -19.18
N LYS A 205 -0.44 4.27 -18.76
CA LYS A 205 -1.25 3.22 -18.14
C LYS A 205 -0.85 2.94 -16.70
N ARG A 206 0.01 3.78 -16.10
CA ARG A 206 0.45 3.61 -14.71
C ARG A 206 -0.38 4.48 -13.78
N LYS A 207 -0.47 4.03 -12.53
CA LYS A 207 -0.90 4.88 -11.43
C LYS A 207 0.31 5.68 -10.95
N GLN A 208 0.11 6.97 -10.70
CA GLN A 208 1.12 7.87 -10.19
C GLN A 208 0.74 8.33 -8.79
N PHE A 209 1.66 8.18 -7.85
CA PHE A 209 1.54 8.65 -6.47
C PHE A 209 2.53 9.78 -6.27
N LEU A 210 2.04 10.97 -5.95
CA LEU A 210 2.86 12.16 -5.78
C LEU A 210 3.04 12.48 -4.29
N PHE A 211 4.29 12.59 -3.88
CA PHE A 211 4.70 12.98 -2.55
C PHE A 211 5.53 14.25 -2.65
N THR A 212 5.32 15.19 -1.74
CA THR A 212 6.10 16.42 -1.67
C THR A 212 6.60 16.62 -0.26
N GLY A 213 7.83 17.11 -0.12
CA GLY A 213 8.39 17.42 1.19
C GLY A 213 9.56 18.37 1.13
N GLY A 214 9.91 18.89 2.29
CA GLY A 214 11.10 19.70 2.49
C GLY A 214 12.28 18.85 2.95
N VAL A 215 13.46 19.22 2.45
CA VAL A 215 14.75 18.75 2.95
C VAL A 215 15.49 19.96 3.50
N ALA A 216 15.99 19.80 4.73
CA ALA A 216 16.79 20.81 5.40
C ALA A 216 18.08 21.08 4.61
N PRO A 217 18.65 22.29 4.76
CA PRO A 217 19.90 22.66 4.11
C PRO A 217 21.04 21.71 4.43
#